data_AF-A0A7Y0X4C7-F1
#
_entry.id   AF-A0A7Y0X4C7-F1
#
_cell.length_a   1.000
_cell.length_b   1.000
_cell.length_c   1.000
_cell.angle_alpha   90.00
_cell.angle_beta   90.00
_cell.angle_gamma   90.00
#
_symmetry.space_group_name_H-M   'P 1'
#
loop_
_entity.id
_entity.type
_entity.pdbx_description
1 polymer ?
#
loop_
_entity_poly.entity_id
_entity_poly.type
_entity_poly.pdbx_seq_one_letter_code
_entity_poly.pdbx_strand_id
1 'polypeptide(L)'
;LAWLIGVPSHEILAAGSYIGQKVVMNEFVAFIDFVQHKATLSEHTQIIITFALCGFANIGSIAIELCSIGVMAPERRKDVASLCLKAV
;
A
#
# COMPACT_ATOMS: atom_id res chain seq x y z
N LEU A 1 3.19 3.18 12.68
CA LEU A 1 1.90 2.95 11.98
C LEU A 1 1.28 1.61 12.34
N ALA A 2 1.95 0.47 12.11
CA ALA A 2 1.40 -0.86 12.43
C ALA A 2 0.86 -1.00 13.87
N TRP A 3 1.55 -0.46 14.87
CA TRP A 3 1.05 -0.42 16.25
C TRP A 3 -0.29 0.33 16.41
N LEU A 4 -0.46 1.45 15.69
CA LEU A 4 -1.67 2.28 15.78
C LEU A 4 -2.91 1.57 15.19
N ILE A 5 -2.70 0.67 14.22
CA ILE A 5 -3.77 -0.12 13.61
C ILE A 5 -4.01 -1.47 14.32
N GLY A 6 -3.42 -1.65 15.51
CA GLY A 6 -3.72 -2.79 16.39
C GLY A 6 -2.74 -3.96 16.32
N VAL A 7 -1.60 -3.86 15.63
CA VAL A 7 -0.60 -4.93 15.59
C VAL A 7 0.09 -5.09 16.97
N PRO A 8 0.18 -6.30 17.55
CA PRO A 8 0.89 -6.56 18.80
C PRO A 8 2.36 -6.13 18.74
N SER A 9 2.91 -5.67 19.87
CA SER A 9 4.24 -5.03 19.90
C SER A 9 5.38 -5.86 19.32
N HIS A 10 5.32 -7.19 19.47
CA HIS A 10 6.34 -8.11 18.98
C HIS A 10 6.26 -8.38 17.46
N GLU A 11 5.17 -7.98 16.80
CA GLU A 11 4.95 -8.20 15.36
C GLU A 11 4.99 -6.89 14.55
N ILE A 12 5.12 -5.73 15.21
CA ILE A 12 5.10 -4.40 14.57
C ILE A 12 6.12 -4.30 13.43
N LEU A 13 7.33 -4.83 13.64
CA LEU A 13 8.40 -4.70 12.65
C LEU A 13 8.08 -5.48 11.36
N ALA A 14 7.61 -6.72 11.51
CA ALA A 14 7.20 -7.55 10.39
C ALA A 14 6.01 -6.91 9.65
N ALA A 15 4.94 -6.57 10.37
CA ALA A 15 3.77 -5.92 9.77
C ALA A 15 4.11 -4.58 9.09
N GLY A 16 4.96 -3.78 9.72
CA GLY A 16 5.43 -2.50 9.18
C GLY A 16 6.23 -2.66 7.89
N SER A 17 7.04 -3.73 7.78
CA SER A 17 7.79 -4.04 6.56
C SER A 17 6.84 -4.24 5.37
N TYR A 18 5.80 -5.06 5.51
CA TYR A 18 4.84 -5.31 4.41
C TYR A 18 4.09 -4.05 4.00
N ILE A 19 3.62 -3.25 4.98
CA ILE A 19 2.94 -1.98 4.69
C ILE A 19 3.89 -1.02 3.95
N GLY A 20 5.15 -0.95 4.38
CA GLY A 20 6.18 -0.14 3.72
C GLY A 20 6.47 -0.59 2.29
N GLN A 21 6.65 -1.90 2.08
CA GLN A 21 6.84 -2.48 0.74
C GLN A 21 5.68 -2.15 -0.19
N LYS A 22 4.44 -2.20 0.31
CA LYS A 22 3.25 -1.83 -0.48
C LYS A 22 3.29 -0.38 -0.93
N VAL A 23 3.68 0.55 -0.05
CA VAL A 23 3.73 1.98 -0.39
C VAL A 23 4.86 2.30 -1.36
N VAL A 24 6.05 1.73 -1.14
CA VAL A 24 7.26 2.05 -1.92
C VAL A 24 7.30 1.29 -3.25
N MET A 25 6.92 0.01 -3.26
CA MET A 25 6.76 -0.81 -4.47
C MET A 25 5.29 -0.90 -4.86
N ASN A 26 4.60 -1.95 -4.42
CA ASN A 26 3.19 -2.21 -4.69
C ASN A 26 2.68 -3.35 -3.80
N GLU A 27 1.37 -3.51 -3.77
CA GLU A 27 0.65 -4.53 -3.01
C GLU A 27 0.98 -5.96 -3.45
N PHE A 28 1.24 -6.22 -4.73
CA PHE A 28 1.59 -7.57 -5.20
C PHE A 28 2.90 -8.07 -4.59
N VAL A 29 3.95 -7.23 -4.61
CA VAL A 29 5.25 -7.56 -3.99
C VAL A 29 5.06 -7.80 -2.50
N ALA A 30 4.31 -6.92 -1.82
CA ALA A 30 4.04 -7.06 -0.39
C ALA A 30 3.23 -8.32 -0.06
N PHE A 31 2.24 -8.69 -0.87
CA PHE A 31 1.45 -9.91 -0.68
C PHE A 31 2.28 -11.17 -0.88
N ILE A 32 3.18 -11.20 -1.87
CA ILE A 32 4.08 -12.34 -2.09
C ILE A 32 4.96 -12.57 -0.86
N ASP A 33 5.59 -11.52 -0.33
CA ASP A 33 6.42 -11.61 0.87
C ASP A 33 5.59 -11.98 2.11
N PHE A 34 4.42 -11.36 2.28
CA PHE A 34 3.51 -11.67 3.38
C PHE A 34 3.08 -13.14 3.38
N VAL A 35 2.68 -13.71 2.24
CA VAL A 35 2.20 -15.10 2.16
C VAL A 35 3.31 -16.10 2.51
N GLN A 36 4.57 -15.79 2.21
CA GLN A 36 5.72 -16.65 2.58
C GLN A 36 5.93 -16.73 4.09
N HIS A 37 5.62 -15.65 4.81
CA HIS A 37 5.91 -15.51 6.23
C HIS A 37 4.67 -15.48 7.12
N LYS A 38 3.45 -15.48 6.57
CA LYS A 38 2.21 -15.30 7.35
C LYS A 38 2.04 -16.27 8.51
N ALA A 39 2.57 -17.50 8.37
CA ALA A 39 2.43 -18.55 9.37
C ALA A 39 3.22 -18.27 10.67
N THR A 40 4.15 -17.31 10.65
CA THR A 40 4.90 -16.87 11.84
C THR A 40 4.18 -15.77 12.62
N LEU A 41 3.04 -15.28 12.11
CA LEU A 41 2.27 -14.19 12.69
C LEU A 41 0.96 -14.70 13.29
N SER A 42 0.48 -14.01 14.32
CA SER A 42 -0.84 -14.22 14.90
C SER A 42 -1.94 -14.03 13.86
N GLU A 43 -3.05 -14.77 13.98
CA GLU A 43 -4.21 -14.65 13.09
C GLU A 43 -4.75 -13.21 13.06
N HIS A 44 -4.74 -12.54 14.21
CA HIS A 44 -5.14 -11.13 14.33
C HIS A 44 -4.27 -10.22 13.44
N THR A 45 -2.95 -10.37 13.49
CA THR A 45 -2.03 -9.59 12.65
C THR A 45 -2.14 -9.95 11.17
N GLN A 46 -2.37 -11.23 10.84
CA GLN A 46 -2.63 -11.64 9.47
C GLN A 46 -3.87 -10.94 8.88
N ILE A 47 -4.94 -10.81 9.66
CA ILE A 47 -6.15 -10.08 9.25
C ILE A 47 -5.83 -8.60 9.01
N ILE A 48 -5.17 -7.93 9.98
CA ILE A 48 -4.81 -6.52 9.85
C ILE A 48 -3.96 -6.26 8.60
N ILE A 49 -2.91 -7.07 8.37
CA ILE A 49 -2.03 -6.93 7.21
C ILE A 49 -2.82 -7.15 5.92
N THR A 50 -3.69 -8.16 5.86
CA THR A 50 -4.50 -8.44 4.68
C THR A 50 -5.34 -7.22 4.28
N PHE A 51 -5.99 -6.56 5.25
CA PHE A 51 -6.74 -5.32 4.98
C PHE A 51 -5.84 -4.14 4.65
N ALA A 52 -4.69 -4.00 5.32
CA ALA A 52 -3.74 -2.90 5.08
C ALA A 52 -3.08 -2.97 3.69
N LEU A 53 -2.87 -4.18 3.16
CA LEU A 53 -2.31 -4.41 1.82
C LEU A 53 -3.34 -4.32 0.70
N CYS A 54 -4.64 -4.41 1.01
CA CYS A 54 -5.72 -4.40 0.02
C CYS A 54 -5.95 -2.99 -0.57
N GLY A 55 -5.10 -2.58 -1.51
CA GLY A 55 -5.32 -1.36 -2.29
C GLY A 55 -4.09 -0.93 -3.09
N PHE A 56 -4.33 -0.25 -4.20
CA PHE A 56 -3.29 0.18 -5.16
C PHE A 56 -2.57 1.48 -4.78
N ALA A 57 -2.76 2.02 -3.57
CA ALA A 57 -2.11 3.27 -3.16
C ALA A 57 -0.59 3.05 -2.94
N ASN A 58 0.19 3.33 -3.98
CA ASN A 58 1.64 3.23 -4.02
C ASN A 58 2.22 4.29 -4.98
N ILE A 59 3.54 4.50 -4.94
CA ILE A 59 4.21 5.52 -5.77
C ILE A 59 4.03 5.22 -7.27
N GLY A 60 4.03 3.96 -7.67
CA GLY A 60 3.83 3.55 -9.07
C GLY A 60 2.44 3.91 -9.61
N SER A 61 1.40 3.81 -8.79
CA SER A 61 0.02 4.13 -9.17
C SER A 61 -0.22 5.59 -9.51
N ILE A 62 0.65 6.50 -9.03
CA ILE A 62 0.63 7.91 -9.45
C ILE A 62 0.80 8.04 -10.96
N ALA A 63 1.76 7.31 -11.54
CA ALA A 63 2.00 7.36 -12.98
C ALA A 63 0.83 6.76 -13.76
N ILE A 64 0.23 5.68 -13.24
CA ILE A 64 -0.95 5.04 -13.84
C ILE A 64 -2.12 6.03 -13.91
N GLU A 65 -2.43 6.72 -12.80
CA GLU A 65 -3.53 7.69 -12.79
C GLU A 65 -3.25 8.93 -13.62
N LEU A 66 -2.00 9.43 -13.62
CA LEU A 66 -1.62 10.55 -14.49
C LEU A 66 -1.79 10.23 -15.97
N CYS A 67 -1.45 9.01 -16.38
CA CYS A 67 -1.65 8.55 -17.75
C CYS A 67 -3.14 8.36 -18.06
N SER A 68 -3.87 7.68 -17.17
CA SER A 68 -5.30 7.39 -17.34
C SER A 68 -6.12 8.68 -17.49
N ILE A 69 -6.04 9.58 -16.51
CA ILE A 69 -6.79 10.84 -16.54
C ILE A 69 -6.22 11.79 -17.61
N GLY A 70 -4.91 11.76 -17.86
CA GLY A 70 -4.29 12.56 -18.92
C GLY A 70 -4.81 12.24 -20.33
N VAL A 71 -5.31 11.01 -20.56
CA VAL A 71 -5.97 10.63 -21.81
C VAL A 71 -7.46 10.98 -21.81
N MET A 72 -8.16 10.77 -20.68
CA MET A 72 -9.60 11.02 -20.57
C MET A 72 -9.98 12.50 -20.49
N ALA A 73 -9.15 13.31 -19.81
CA ALA A 73 -9.36 14.74 -19.58
C ALA A 73 -8.00 15.48 -19.67
N PRO A 74 -7.43 15.65 -20.88
CA PRO A 74 -6.10 16.23 -21.07
C PRO A 74 -5.93 17.62 -20.44
N GLU A 75 -6.98 18.44 -20.43
CA GLU A 75 -7.02 19.77 -19.83
C GLU A 75 -6.89 19.75 -18.30
N ARG A 76 -7.21 18.63 -17.65
CA ARG A 76 -7.13 18.46 -16.18
C ARG A 76 -5.82 17.85 -15.71
N ARG A 77 -4.90 17.52 -16.62
CA ARG A 77 -3.64 16.82 -16.29
C ARG A 77 -2.81 17.53 -15.21
N LYS A 78 -2.78 18.87 -15.22
CA LYS A 78 -2.03 19.67 -14.22
C LYS A 78 -2.67 19.59 -12.83
N ASP A 79 -4.00 19.66 -12.77
CA ASP A 79 -4.73 19.53 -11.51
C ASP A 79 -4.47 18.16 -10.88
N VAL A 80 -4.58 17.10 -11.68
CA VAL A 80 -4.34 15.71 -11.25
C VAL A 80 -2.92 15.54 -10.74
N ALA A 81 -1.92 16.03 -11.49
CA ALA A 81 -0.52 15.99 -11.07
C ALA A 81 -0.27 16.64 -9.71
N SER A 82 -0.97 17.74 -9.39
CA SER A 82 -0.85 18.41 -8.10
C SER A 82 -1.46 17.62 -6.93
N LEU A 83 -2.37 16.69 -7.22
CA LEU A 83 -3.11 15.90 -6.23
C LEU A 83 -2.57 14.49 -6.03
N CYS A 84 -1.80 13.94 -6.98
CA CYS A 84 -1.38 12.54 -6.94
C CYS A 84 -0.67 12.10 -5.66
N LEU A 85 0.21 12.93 -5.10
CA LEU A 85 0.90 12.60 -3.83
C LEU A 85 -0.05 12.57 -2.63
N LYS A 86 -1.15 13.32 -2.68
CA LYS A 86 -2.17 13.33 -1.61
C LYS A 86 -3.18 12.20 -1.77
N ALA A 87 -3.33 11.67 -2.98
CA ALA A 87 -4.24 10.58 -3.29
C ALA A 87 -3.68 9.21 -2.87
N VAL A 88 -2.35 9.11 -2.70
CA VAL A 88 -1.63 7.97 -2.11
C VAL A 88 -1.57 8.12 -0.60
#